data_AF-A0A936D5C9-F1
#
_entry.id   AF-A0A936D5C9-F1
#
_cell.length_a   1.000
_cell.length_b   1.000
_cell.length_c   1.000
_cell.angle_alpha   90.00
_cell.angle_beta   90.00
_cell.angle_gamma   90.00
#
_symmetry.space_group_name_H-M   'P 1'
#
loop_
_entity.id
_entity.type
_entity.pdbx_description
1 polymer ?
#
loop_
_entity_poly.entity_id
_entity_poly.type
_entity_poly.pdbx_seq_one_letter_code
_entity_poly.pdbx_strand_id
1 'polypeptide(L)'
;MKSLKNSLFVAVTALFAGALVEGRAEAFPHTMQPGETLAQLAIVYYGSARFEPLLIGANGLDAHGSATIPGMRVEVPAPGHHRVTEGETWLDLAERFLGDRRRAEYLAKVNNAVAWVPPSLAQEVQVPAVLVHLGGDDEKMSVLAARYLGNANRYWELNAYNFRKNDGSKKADEVTHGEVVLVPLFELVLTEEGKREARKAGGRVLSEGGGEAHEAQKRGETEIPPLLADVRYGRYVDAVARGNRLLGSGDLTRAQLATIHRALLESYVALDAWGAAVGACTAWRTALETPDTRDTRDAKKGPRWELDPRTVSPKIRAACTAK
;
A
#
# COMPACT_ATOMS: atom_id res chain seq x y z
N MET A 1 57.26 -44.86 -22.87
CA MET A 1 55.92 -45.36 -23.24
C MET A 1 54.98 -45.21 -22.04
N LYS A 2 53.75 -44.73 -22.27
CA LYS A 2 52.67 -44.33 -21.31
C LYS A 2 52.83 -42.90 -20.76
N SER A 3 52.40 -41.86 -21.49
CA SER A 3 51.01 -41.34 -21.63
C SER A 3 50.36 -40.95 -20.28
N LEU A 4 50.66 -39.75 -19.77
CA LEU A 4 49.81 -39.08 -18.78
C LEU A 4 48.74 -38.26 -19.51
N LYS A 5 47.50 -38.75 -19.44
CA LYS A 5 46.28 -38.02 -19.81
C LYS A 5 45.71 -37.35 -18.56
N ASN A 6 45.27 -36.11 -18.73
CA ASN A 6 44.17 -35.39 -18.06
C ASN A 6 43.95 -35.57 -16.55
N SER A 7 43.93 -34.44 -15.84
CA SER A 7 42.71 -33.98 -15.16
C SER A 7 42.87 -32.49 -14.79
N LEU A 8 42.28 -31.64 -15.62
CA LEU A 8 42.07 -30.23 -15.32
C LEU A 8 40.88 -30.16 -14.36
N PHE A 9 41.15 -29.92 -13.07
CA PHE A 9 40.11 -29.70 -12.07
C PHE A 9 39.56 -28.27 -12.27
N VAL A 10 38.45 -28.15 -13.00
CA VAL A 10 37.67 -26.91 -13.02
C VAL A 10 36.81 -26.90 -11.77
N ALA A 11 37.26 -26.17 -10.75
CA ALA A 11 36.44 -25.86 -9.59
C ALA A 11 35.40 -24.81 -10.02
N VAL A 12 34.19 -25.26 -10.38
CA VAL A 12 33.03 -24.38 -10.53
C VAL A 12 32.59 -23.98 -9.13
N THR A 13 33.07 -22.83 -8.66
CA THR A 13 32.56 -22.19 -7.44
C THR A 13 31.20 -21.59 -7.79
N ALA A 14 30.13 -22.33 -7.51
CA ALA A 14 28.78 -21.78 -7.60
C ALA A 14 28.61 -20.74 -6.48
N LEU A 15 28.80 -19.46 -6.80
CA LEU A 15 28.28 -18.37 -5.97
C LEU A 15 26.75 -18.43 -6.04
N PHE A 16 26.14 -19.06 -5.04
CA PHE A 16 24.75 -18.79 -4.69
C PHE A 16 24.69 -17.37 -4.15
N ALA A 17 24.52 -16.39 -5.04
CA ALA A 17 23.96 -15.11 -4.64
C ALA A 17 22.51 -15.39 -4.21
N GLY A 18 22.30 -15.51 -2.90
CA GLY A 18 20.96 -15.51 -2.34
C GLY A 18 20.29 -14.21 -2.76
N ALA A 19 19.35 -14.28 -3.70
CA ALA A 19 18.39 -13.21 -3.87
C ALA A 19 17.68 -13.07 -2.53
N LEU A 20 17.97 -11.98 -1.81
CA LEU A 20 17.15 -11.56 -0.70
C LEU A 20 15.75 -11.38 -1.28
N VAL A 21 14.84 -12.27 -0.90
CA VAL A 21 13.41 -12.08 -1.18
C VAL A 21 12.97 -10.94 -0.27
N GLU A 22 13.18 -9.71 -0.74
CA GLU A 22 12.58 -8.48 -0.17
C GLU A 22 11.09 -8.50 -0.50
N GLY A 23 10.34 -9.27 0.28
CA GLY A 23 8.95 -9.54 -0.03
C GLY A 23 8.18 -10.17 1.12
N ARG A 24 8.52 -9.85 2.37
CA ARG A 24 7.65 -10.17 3.49
C ARG A 24 6.94 -8.93 3.98
N ALA A 25 5.63 -9.06 4.12
CA ALA A 25 4.84 -8.35 5.10
C ALA A 25 5.66 -8.11 6.38
N GLU A 26 5.72 -6.85 6.78
CA GLU A 26 6.53 -6.40 7.89
C GLU A 26 5.96 -6.93 9.21
N ALA A 27 6.81 -7.38 10.11
CA ALA A 27 6.45 -7.61 11.50
C ALA A 27 7.53 -6.97 12.35
N PHE A 28 7.16 -6.52 13.55
CA PHE A 28 8.14 -6.02 14.50
C PHE A 28 8.06 -6.81 15.80
N PRO A 29 9.22 -7.08 16.44
CA PRO A 29 9.25 -7.80 17.69
C PRO A 29 8.83 -6.88 18.85
N HIS A 30 7.96 -7.41 19.71
CA HIS A 30 7.69 -6.87 21.05
C HIS A 30 8.16 -7.85 22.11
N THR A 31 8.70 -7.34 23.22
CA THR A 31 9.10 -8.19 24.35
C THR A 31 8.07 -8.07 25.46
N MET A 32 7.37 -9.16 25.74
CA MET A 32 6.30 -9.25 26.74
C MET A 32 6.78 -8.76 28.11
N GLN A 33 6.06 -7.82 28.70
CA GLN A 33 6.32 -7.33 30.06
C GLN A 33 5.56 -8.14 31.12
N PRO A 34 5.98 -8.10 32.40
CA PRO A 34 5.24 -8.73 33.48
C PRO A 34 3.78 -8.24 33.55
N GLY A 35 2.83 -9.17 33.47
CA GLY A 35 1.40 -8.88 33.57
C GLY A 35 0.73 -8.39 32.28
N GLU A 36 1.48 -8.26 31.18
CA GLU A 36 0.96 -7.88 29.87
C GLU A 36 0.25 -9.07 29.18
N THR A 37 -0.80 -8.79 28.43
CA THR A 37 -1.54 -9.80 27.64
C THR A 37 -1.56 -9.46 26.16
N LEU A 38 -1.80 -10.46 25.30
CA LEU A 38 -1.95 -10.24 23.86
C LEU A 38 -3.16 -9.37 23.53
N ALA A 39 -4.27 -9.51 24.25
CA ALA A 39 -5.41 -8.59 24.15
C ALA A 39 -5.02 -7.14 24.41
N GLN A 40 -4.21 -6.87 25.44
CA GLN A 40 -3.71 -5.53 25.72
C GLN A 40 -2.81 -5.03 24.59
N LEU A 41 -1.88 -5.85 24.11
CA LEU A 41 -1.05 -5.49 22.96
C LEU A 41 -1.86 -5.21 21.70
N ALA A 42 -2.91 -5.98 21.45
CA ALA A 42 -3.82 -5.74 20.33
C ALA A 42 -4.55 -4.40 20.44
N ILE A 43 -4.96 -3.99 21.64
CA ILE A 43 -5.50 -2.65 21.88
C ILE A 43 -4.42 -1.59 21.64
N VAL A 44 -3.23 -1.79 22.19
CA VAL A 44 -2.12 -0.82 22.10
C VAL A 44 -1.71 -0.60 20.64
N TYR A 45 -1.50 -1.66 19.87
CA TYR A 45 -0.95 -1.59 18.52
C TYR A 45 -1.98 -1.48 17.41
N TYR A 46 -3.18 -2.02 17.58
CA TYR A 46 -4.24 -2.01 16.55
C TYR A 46 -5.52 -1.31 16.98
N GLY A 47 -5.58 -0.78 18.20
CA GLY A 47 -6.73 -0.05 18.73
C GLY A 47 -7.89 -0.93 19.19
N SER A 48 -7.77 -2.26 19.11
CA SER A 48 -8.85 -3.17 19.50
C SER A 48 -8.37 -4.55 19.92
N ALA A 49 -8.93 -5.08 21.01
CA ALA A 49 -8.70 -6.46 21.47
C ALA A 49 -9.14 -7.52 20.46
N ARG A 50 -9.98 -7.17 19.46
CA ARG A 50 -10.41 -8.09 18.40
C ARG A 50 -9.26 -8.70 17.61
N PHE A 51 -8.08 -8.06 17.64
CA PHE A 51 -6.87 -8.52 16.96
C PHE A 51 -5.99 -9.43 17.84
N GLU A 52 -6.42 -9.80 19.04
CA GLU A 52 -5.72 -10.82 19.85
C GLU A 52 -5.54 -12.15 19.10
N PRO A 53 -6.55 -12.72 18.42
CA PRO A 53 -6.36 -13.97 17.67
C PRO A 53 -5.30 -13.87 16.58
N LEU A 54 -5.15 -12.69 15.97
CA LEU A 54 -4.08 -12.42 15.00
C LEU A 54 -2.70 -12.54 15.65
N LEU A 55 -2.50 -12.00 16.85
CA LEU A 55 -1.22 -12.13 17.57
C LEU A 55 -0.97 -13.58 18.00
N ILE A 56 -2.00 -14.31 18.43
CA ILE A 56 -1.89 -15.74 18.75
C ILE A 56 -1.43 -16.52 17.52
N GLY A 57 -2.15 -16.37 16.39
CA GLY A 57 -1.86 -17.09 15.15
C GLY A 57 -0.50 -16.72 14.54
N ALA A 58 -0.13 -15.43 14.54
CA ALA A 58 1.16 -14.98 14.01
C ALA A 58 2.37 -15.54 14.79
N ASN A 59 2.16 -15.93 16.04
CA ASN A 59 3.19 -16.44 16.94
C ASN A 59 3.06 -17.96 17.21
N GLY A 60 2.16 -18.67 16.51
CA GLY A 60 1.96 -20.12 16.69
C GLY A 60 1.53 -20.53 18.10
N LEU A 61 0.87 -19.64 18.84
CA LEU A 61 0.45 -19.86 20.23
C LEU A 61 -0.86 -20.66 20.33
N ASP A 62 -1.50 -20.95 19.19
CA ASP A 62 -2.64 -21.85 19.06
C ASP A 62 -2.24 -23.32 19.27
N ALA A 63 -1.06 -23.73 18.80
CA ALA A 63 -0.58 -25.11 18.90
C ALA A 63 0.04 -25.48 20.27
N HIS A 64 0.55 -24.50 21.01
CA HIS A 64 1.37 -24.71 22.21
C HIS A 64 0.77 -24.11 23.50
N GLY A 65 -0.44 -23.57 23.41
CA GLY A 65 -1.12 -22.87 24.50
C GLY A 65 -0.90 -21.35 24.42
N SER A 66 -1.97 -20.59 24.64
CA SER A 66 -2.00 -19.12 24.52
C SER A 66 -1.28 -18.38 25.65
N ALA A 67 -0.57 -19.10 26.52
CA ALA A 67 0.12 -18.53 27.66
C ALA A 67 1.35 -17.74 27.19
N THR A 68 1.35 -16.44 27.46
CA THR A 68 2.53 -15.60 27.28
C THR A 68 3.34 -15.57 28.57
N ILE A 69 4.67 -15.49 28.43
CA ILE A 69 5.60 -15.42 29.57
C ILE A 69 6.36 -14.09 29.48
N PRO A 70 6.60 -13.39 30.60
CA PRO A 70 7.45 -12.20 30.60
C PRO A 70 8.82 -12.48 29.98
N GLY A 71 9.29 -11.58 29.12
CA GLY A 71 10.53 -11.73 28.34
C GLY A 71 10.37 -12.50 27.02
N MET A 72 9.23 -13.13 26.77
CA MET A 72 8.94 -13.74 25.47
C MET A 72 8.90 -12.67 24.38
N ARG A 73 9.56 -12.93 23.25
CA ARG A 73 9.45 -12.07 22.06
C ARG A 73 8.27 -12.54 21.23
N VAL A 74 7.35 -11.62 20.96
CA VAL A 74 6.22 -11.84 20.06
C VAL A 74 6.41 -10.98 18.82
N GLU A 75 6.17 -11.57 17.66
CA GLU A 75 6.10 -10.85 16.40
C GLU A 75 4.73 -10.18 16.27
N VAL A 76 4.74 -8.89 15.96
CA VAL A 76 3.57 -8.05 15.77
C VAL A 76 3.45 -7.74 14.28
N PRO A 77 2.51 -8.37 13.55
CA PRO A 77 2.30 -8.09 12.14
C PRO A 77 2.00 -6.61 11.87
N ALA A 78 2.56 -6.07 10.79
CA ALA A 78 2.39 -4.70 10.37
C ALA A 78 2.20 -4.63 8.84
N PRO A 79 1.35 -3.72 8.35
CA PRO A 79 1.36 -3.43 6.91
C PRO A 79 2.72 -2.85 6.52
N GLY A 80 3.29 -3.37 5.44
CA GLY A 80 4.45 -2.79 4.80
C GLY A 80 4.05 -1.66 3.86
N HIS A 81 5.04 -0.94 3.34
CA HIS A 81 4.83 0.09 2.33
C HIS A 81 5.82 -0.10 1.17
N HIS A 82 5.49 0.43 0.00
CA HIS A 82 6.39 0.41 -1.15
C HIS A 82 6.18 1.66 -1.98
N ARG A 83 7.27 2.39 -2.25
CA ARG A 83 7.23 3.53 -3.14
C ARG A 83 7.33 3.05 -4.59
N VAL A 84 6.27 3.28 -5.34
CA VAL A 84 6.14 2.83 -6.73
C VAL A 84 7.21 3.49 -7.59
N THR A 85 7.94 2.66 -8.32
CA THR A 85 8.96 3.04 -9.28
C THR A 85 8.45 2.92 -10.71
N GLU A 86 9.26 3.37 -11.67
CA GLU A 86 8.83 3.50 -13.05
C GLU A 86 8.48 2.14 -13.69
N GLY A 87 7.32 2.07 -14.33
CA GLY A 87 6.84 0.88 -15.04
C GLY A 87 6.19 -0.20 -14.18
N GLU A 88 6.20 -0.09 -12.85
CA GLU A 88 5.64 -1.12 -11.97
C GLU A 88 4.12 -1.30 -12.15
N THR A 89 3.67 -2.55 -12.24
CA THR A 89 2.25 -2.94 -12.28
C THR A 89 1.82 -3.56 -10.95
N TRP A 90 0.50 -3.56 -10.68
CA TRP A 90 -0.06 -4.32 -9.55
C TRP A 90 0.26 -5.81 -9.61
N LEU A 91 0.42 -6.38 -10.81
CA LEU A 91 0.79 -7.79 -11.00
C LEU A 91 2.21 -8.06 -10.51
N ASP A 92 3.16 -7.19 -10.87
CA ASP A 92 4.56 -7.34 -10.45
C ASP A 92 4.72 -7.10 -8.94
N LEU A 93 4.01 -6.10 -8.41
CA LEU A 93 3.99 -5.82 -6.98
C LEU A 93 3.36 -6.98 -6.18
N ALA A 94 2.28 -7.57 -6.68
CA ALA A 94 1.65 -8.73 -6.02
C ALA A 94 2.51 -9.99 -6.07
N GLU A 95 3.23 -10.22 -7.18
CA GLU A 95 4.21 -11.31 -7.23
C GLU A 95 5.34 -11.11 -6.22
N ARG A 96 5.89 -9.90 -6.15
CA ARG A 96 6.99 -9.57 -5.25
C ARG A 96 6.59 -9.65 -3.77
N PHE A 97 5.47 -9.02 -3.41
CA PHE A 97 5.10 -8.80 -2.01
C PHE A 97 4.07 -9.79 -1.48
N LEU A 98 3.21 -10.33 -2.35
CA LEU A 98 2.17 -11.29 -1.97
C LEU A 98 2.45 -12.70 -2.52
N GLY A 99 3.56 -12.90 -3.22
CA GLY A 99 4.05 -14.19 -3.70
C GLY A 99 3.37 -14.74 -4.95
N ASP A 100 2.37 -14.06 -5.53
CA ASP A 100 1.72 -14.49 -6.79
C ASP A 100 1.00 -13.32 -7.49
N ARG A 101 1.20 -13.19 -8.81
CA ARG A 101 0.59 -12.14 -9.65
C ARG A 101 -0.93 -12.09 -9.56
N ARG A 102 -1.59 -13.24 -9.38
CA ARG A 102 -3.06 -13.32 -9.29
C ARG A 102 -3.63 -12.59 -8.08
N ARG A 103 -2.80 -12.20 -7.11
CA ARG A 103 -3.20 -11.40 -5.95
C ARG A 103 -3.24 -9.89 -6.21
N ALA A 104 -2.96 -9.45 -7.45
CA ALA A 104 -2.96 -8.05 -7.85
C ALA A 104 -4.26 -7.31 -7.53
N GLU A 105 -5.42 -7.95 -7.71
CA GLU A 105 -6.71 -7.34 -7.41
C GLU A 105 -6.85 -6.98 -5.92
N TYR A 106 -6.34 -7.83 -5.03
CA TYR A 106 -6.36 -7.59 -3.59
C TYR A 106 -5.40 -6.47 -3.18
N LEU A 107 -4.19 -6.45 -3.75
CA LEU A 107 -3.22 -5.39 -3.50
C LEU A 107 -3.72 -4.03 -4.01
N ALA A 108 -4.31 -3.99 -5.20
CA ALA A 108 -4.90 -2.76 -5.73
C ALA A 108 -6.07 -2.30 -4.85
N LYS A 109 -6.97 -3.23 -4.46
CA LYS A 109 -8.15 -2.91 -3.67
C LYS A 109 -7.83 -2.29 -2.31
N VAL A 110 -6.82 -2.80 -1.59
CA VAL A 110 -6.41 -2.20 -0.30
C VAL A 110 -5.83 -0.79 -0.46
N ASN A 111 -5.42 -0.42 -1.67
CA ASN A 111 -4.93 0.91 -2.05
C ASN A 111 -5.97 1.72 -2.83
N ASN A 112 -7.27 1.44 -2.67
CA ASN A 112 -8.37 2.11 -3.37
C ASN A 112 -8.23 2.13 -4.91
N ALA A 113 -7.55 1.14 -5.48
CA ALA A 113 -7.25 1.04 -6.90
C ALA A 113 -7.86 -0.22 -7.52
N VAL A 114 -7.76 -0.31 -8.85
CA VAL A 114 -8.14 -1.48 -9.65
C VAL A 114 -6.91 -2.01 -10.37
N ALA A 115 -6.75 -3.34 -10.43
CA ALA A 115 -5.49 -3.95 -10.88
C ALA A 115 -5.13 -3.69 -12.35
N TRP A 116 -6.11 -3.35 -13.20
CA TRP A 116 -5.88 -3.03 -14.61
C TRP A 116 -5.45 -1.58 -14.86
N VAL A 117 -5.58 -0.69 -13.86
CA VAL A 117 -5.00 0.66 -13.91
C VAL A 117 -3.72 0.63 -13.09
N PRO A 118 -2.55 0.88 -13.68
CA PRO A 118 -1.31 0.81 -12.92
C PRO A 118 -1.23 1.81 -11.76
N PRO A 119 -0.42 1.52 -10.72
CA PRO A 119 -0.17 2.50 -9.67
C PRO A 119 0.57 3.72 -10.23
N SER A 120 0.38 4.87 -9.59
CA SER A 120 1.05 6.12 -9.98
C SER A 120 2.52 6.08 -9.57
N LEU A 121 3.43 6.62 -10.38
CA LEU A 121 4.83 6.74 -9.97
C LEU A 121 4.96 7.54 -8.67
N ALA A 122 5.86 7.10 -7.79
CA ALA A 122 6.09 7.64 -6.46
C ALA A 122 4.87 7.57 -5.51
N GLN A 123 3.77 6.94 -5.92
CA GLN A 123 2.72 6.55 -4.99
C GLN A 123 3.31 5.62 -3.94
N GLU A 124 2.95 5.83 -2.68
CA GLU A 124 3.29 4.88 -1.63
C GLU A 124 2.14 3.90 -1.50
N VAL A 125 2.42 2.65 -1.83
CA VAL A 125 1.47 1.55 -1.82
C VAL A 125 1.57 0.84 -0.48
N GLN A 126 0.44 0.71 0.22
CA GLN A 126 0.33 -0.15 1.39
C GLN A 126 0.33 -1.62 0.95
N VAL A 127 1.23 -2.40 1.53
CA VAL A 127 1.34 -3.84 1.36
C VAL A 127 0.72 -4.51 2.60
N PRO A 128 -0.40 -5.25 2.45
CA PRO A 128 -1.06 -5.85 3.60
C PRO A 128 -0.18 -6.93 4.24
N ALA A 129 -0.22 -7.02 5.57
CA ALA A 129 0.37 -8.14 6.26
C ALA A 129 -0.34 -9.45 5.86
N VAL A 130 0.41 -10.53 5.65
CA VAL A 130 -0.17 -11.84 5.32
C VAL A 130 0.17 -12.81 6.44
N LEU A 131 -0.84 -13.20 7.21
CA LEU A 131 -0.71 -14.24 8.21
C LEU A 131 -0.69 -15.60 7.51
N VAL A 132 0.25 -16.46 7.89
CA VAL A 132 0.29 -17.86 7.48
C VAL A 132 -0.40 -18.68 8.56
N HIS A 133 -1.52 -19.32 8.22
CA HIS A 133 -2.24 -20.19 9.13
C HIS A 133 -2.15 -21.64 8.66
N LEU A 134 -1.88 -22.55 9.58
CA LEU A 134 -1.84 -23.98 9.33
C LEU A 134 -3.17 -24.59 9.75
N GLY A 135 -3.90 -25.18 8.79
CA GLY A 135 -5.21 -25.77 9.04
C GLY A 135 -5.16 -26.89 10.08
N GLY A 136 -6.05 -26.79 11.07
CA GLY A 136 -6.29 -27.84 12.06
C GLY A 136 -7.29 -28.90 11.60
N ASP A 137 -7.63 -29.81 12.51
CA ASP A 137 -8.65 -30.84 12.29
C ASP A 137 -10.04 -30.20 12.29
N ASP A 138 -10.89 -30.61 11.33
CA ASP A 138 -12.27 -30.14 11.14
C ASP A 138 -12.45 -28.61 11.08
N GLU A 139 -11.39 -27.87 10.72
CA GLU A 139 -11.41 -26.41 10.67
C GLU A 139 -12.13 -25.90 9.41
N LYS A 140 -12.71 -24.71 9.51
CA LYS A 140 -13.49 -24.10 8.43
C LYS A 140 -12.98 -22.73 8.04
N MET A 141 -13.04 -22.42 6.76
CA MET A 141 -12.65 -21.13 6.21
C MET A 141 -13.53 -20.00 6.76
N SER A 142 -14.82 -20.26 6.98
CA SER A 142 -15.76 -19.36 7.65
C SER A 142 -15.37 -19.04 9.10
N VAL A 143 -14.81 -20.02 9.82
CA VAL A 143 -14.27 -19.81 11.17
C VAL A 143 -12.99 -18.98 11.12
N LEU A 144 -12.09 -19.25 10.16
CA LEU A 144 -10.89 -18.45 9.95
C LEU A 144 -11.22 -17.00 9.56
N ALA A 145 -12.21 -16.80 8.68
CA ALA A 145 -12.68 -15.48 8.28
C ALA A 145 -13.31 -14.72 9.46
N ALA A 146 -14.09 -15.40 10.31
CA ALA A 146 -14.61 -14.80 11.53
C ALA A 146 -13.47 -14.40 12.49
N ARG A 147 -12.50 -15.29 12.68
CA ARG A 147 -11.37 -15.13 13.61
C ARG A 147 -10.46 -13.97 13.21
N TYR A 148 -10.06 -13.89 11.93
CA TYR A 148 -9.04 -12.96 11.49
C TYR A 148 -9.59 -11.75 10.72
N LEU A 149 -10.69 -11.90 9.98
CA LEU A 149 -11.31 -10.81 9.21
C LEU A 149 -12.53 -10.21 9.92
N GLY A 150 -12.91 -10.73 11.09
CA GLY A 150 -14.05 -10.27 11.87
C GLY A 150 -15.42 -10.61 11.28
N ASN A 151 -15.48 -11.38 10.19
CA ASN A 151 -16.73 -11.71 9.51
C ASN A 151 -16.65 -13.07 8.80
N ALA A 152 -17.44 -14.04 9.27
CA ALA A 152 -17.51 -15.39 8.70
C ALA A 152 -17.91 -15.38 7.21
N ASN A 153 -18.73 -14.42 6.78
CA ASN A 153 -19.21 -14.32 5.41
C ASN A 153 -18.12 -13.87 4.43
N ARG A 154 -16.91 -13.55 4.91
CA ARG A 154 -15.74 -13.21 4.07
C ARG A 154 -14.86 -14.42 3.73
N TYR A 155 -15.30 -15.64 4.05
CA TYR A 155 -14.57 -16.86 3.70
C TYR A 155 -14.30 -17.00 2.19
N TRP A 156 -15.20 -16.47 1.35
CA TRP A 156 -15.00 -16.46 -0.10
C TRP A 156 -13.80 -15.60 -0.53
N GLU A 157 -13.52 -14.50 0.19
CA GLU A 157 -12.35 -13.67 -0.07
C GLU A 157 -11.06 -14.45 0.23
N LEU A 158 -11.05 -15.21 1.34
CA LEU A 158 -9.93 -16.09 1.70
C LEU A 158 -9.75 -17.23 0.69
N ASN A 159 -10.84 -17.89 0.28
CA ASN A 159 -10.78 -18.93 -0.74
C ASN A 159 -10.18 -18.41 -2.03
N ALA A 160 -10.68 -17.27 -2.54
CA ALA A 160 -10.18 -16.70 -3.78
C ALA A 160 -8.72 -16.23 -3.65
N TYR A 161 -8.30 -15.66 -2.51
CA TYR A 161 -6.90 -15.27 -2.26
C TYR A 161 -5.93 -16.47 -2.22
N ASN A 162 -6.42 -17.62 -1.76
CA ASN A 162 -5.70 -18.89 -1.68
C ASN A 162 -5.89 -19.78 -2.92
N PHE A 163 -6.49 -19.25 -3.99
CA PHE A 163 -6.77 -19.98 -5.23
C PHE A 163 -7.60 -21.26 -5.03
N ARG A 164 -8.40 -21.28 -3.96
CA ARG A 164 -9.34 -22.36 -3.68
C ARG A 164 -10.60 -22.13 -4.50
N LYS A 165 -11.15 -23.24 -5.00
CA LYS A 165 -12.44 -23.20 -5.68
C LYS A 165 -13.52 -22.79 -4.69
N ASN A 166 -14.23 -21.71 -4.99
CA ASN A 166 -15.39 -21.29 -4.21
C ASN A 166 -16.67 -21.54 -5.01
N ASP A 167 -17.27 -22.72 -4.81
CA ASP A 167 -18.54 -23.12 -5.45
C ASP A 167 -19.71 -23.13 -4.47
N GLY A 168 -19.53 -22.56 -3.26
CA GLY A 168 -20.54 -22.54 -2.21
C GLY A 168 -20.85 -23.91 -1.58
N SER A 169 -20.11 -24.96 -1.94
CA SER A 169 -20.25 -26.28 -1.34
C SER A 169 -19.66 -26.32 0.07
N LYS A 170 -20.10 -27.29 0.90
CA LYS A 170 -19.50 -27.54 2.22
C LYS A 170 -18.00 -27.79 2.14
N LYS A 171 -17.56 -28.48 1.08
CA LYS A 171 -16.14 -28.77 0.81
C LYS A 171 -15.30 -27.52 0.57
N ALA A 172 -15.89 -26.47 -0.03
CA ALA A 172 -15.19 -25.20 -0.22
C ALA A 172 -14.97 -24.44 1.11
N ASP A 173 -15.73 -24.78 2.16
CA ASP A 173 -15.57 -24.20 3.50
C ASP A 173 -14.66 -25.04 4.41
N GLU A 174 -14.40 -26.32 4.08
CA GLU A 174 -13.50 -27.18 4.86
C GLU A 174 -12.03 -26.81 4.63
N VAL A 175 -11.25 -26.70 5.70
CA VAL A 175 -9.79 -26.55 5.65
C VAL A 175 -9.17 -27.90 6.01
N THR A 176 -8.26 -28.40 5.18
CA THR A 176 -7.62 -29.70 5.46
C THR A 176 -6.54 -29.54 6.52
N HIS A 177 -6.36 -30.55 7.37
CA HIS A 177 -5.22 -30.61 8.28
C HIS A 177 -3.90 -30.38 7.54
N GLY A 178 -3.08 -29.46 8.03
CA GLY A 178 -1.78 -29.12 7.43
C GLY A 178 -1.88 -28.26 6.16
N GLU A 179 -3.08 -27.88 5.74
CA GLU A 179 -3.26 -26.93 4.64
C GLU A 179 -2.71 -25.56 5.05
N VAL A 180 -1.89 -24.95 4.20
CA VAL A 180 -1.41 -23.58 4.41
C VAL A 180 -2.43 -22.59 3.86
N VAL A 181 -3.08 -21.87 4.75
CA VAL A 181 -4.02 -20.80 4.42
C VAL A 181 -3.34 -19.45 4.66
N LEU A 182 -3.20 -18.67 3.59
CA LEU A 182 -2.74 -17.29 3.67
C LEU A 182 -3.91 -16.36 3.98
N VAL A 183 -3.81 -15.62 5.07
CA VAL A 183 -4.84 -14.71 5.54
C VAL A 183 -4.33 -13.27 5.37
N PRO A 184 -4.76 -12.57 4.31
CA PRO A 184 -4.38 -11.17 4.10
C PRO A 184 -5.13 -10.24 5.06
N LEU A 185 -4.37 -9.44 5.80
CA LEU A 185 -4.87 -8.57 6.87
C LEU A 185 -5.16 -7.16 6.31
N PHE A 186 -6.10 -7.07 5.37
CA PHE A 186 -6.39 -5.84 4.61
C PHE A 186 -6.78 -4.63 5.46
N GLU A 187 -7.41 -4.86 6.60
CA GLU A 187 -7.91 -3.81 7.50
C GLU A 187 -6.98 -3.55 8.68
N LEU A 188 -5.79 -4.16 8.69
CA LEU A 188 -4.85 -3.97 9.77
C LEU A 188 -4.24 -2.56 9.67
N VAL A 189 -4.55 -1.74 10.66
CA VAL A 189 -4.01 -0.39 10.79
C VAL A 189 -3.34 -0.29 12.15
N LEU A 190 -2.12 0.23 12.17
CA LEU A 190 -1.41 0.50 13.41
C LEU A 190 -1.89 1.80 14.04
N THR A 191 -2.01 1.80 15.37
CA THR A 191 -2.12 3.03 16.16
C THR A 191 -0.82 3.84 16.06
N GLU A 192 -0.84 5.09 16.53
CA GLU A 192 0.39 5.91 16.60
C GLU A 192 1.47 5.25 17.48
N GLU A 193 1.06 4.52 18.51
CA GLU A 193 1.93 3.71 19.34
C GLU A 193 2.56 2.56 18.55
N GLY A 194 1.75 1.78 17.84
CA GLY A 194 2.21 0.69 16.98
C GLY A 194 3.14 1.17 15.86
N LYS A 195 2.80 2.29 15.21
CA LYS A 195 3.65 2.94 14.20
C LYS A 195 4.99 3.33 14.79
N ARG A 196 5.01 3.88 16.01
CA ARG A 196 6.26 4.28 16.67
C ARG A 196 7.12 3.08 17.05
N GLU A 197 6.54 2.02 17.60
CA GLU A 197 7.30 0.81 17.95
C GLU A 197 7.80 0.07 16.70
N ALA A 198 6.98 -0.01 15.65
CA ALA A 198 7.43 -0.49 14.34
C ALA A 198 8.66 0.30 13.85
N ARG A 199 8.59 1.65 13.82
CA ARG A 199 9.72 2.50 13.42
C ARG A 199 10.98 2.30 14.27
N LYS A 200 10.83 2.08 15.58
CA LYS A 200 11.97 1.83 16.49
C LYS A 200 12.63 0.47 16.21
N ALA A 201 11.81 -0.56 16.01
CA ALA A 201 12.30 -1.91 15.71
C ALA A 201 12.93 -1.99 14.31
N GLY A 202 12.42 -1.20 13.37
CA GLY A 202 12.70 -1.27 11.95
C GLY A 202 13.96 -0.59 11.45
N GLY A 203 15.04 -0.50 12.25
CA GLY A 203 16.31 0.09 11.82
C GLY A 203 16.79 -0.48 10.48
N ARG A 204 16.45 0.21 9.37
CA ARG A 204 16.73 -0.08 7.94
C ARG A 204 15.92 -1.16 7.21
N VAL A 205 14.97 -1.86 7.84
CA VAL A 205 14.24 -2.99 7.19
C VAL A 205 12.75 -2.72 6.99
N LEU A 206 12.20 -1.69 7.62
CA LEU A 206 10.84 -1.25 7.33
C LEU A 206 10.89 -0.15 6.26
N SER A 207 10.28 -0.48 5.13
CA SER A 207 10.24 0.19 3.83
C SER A 207 10.33 1.71 3.84
N GLU A 208 10.95 2.22 2.77
CA GLU A 208 11.02 3.64 2.40
C GLU A 208 9.67 4.34 2.59
N GLY A 209 9.54 5.09 3.70
CA GLY A 209 8.44 6.03 3.95
C GLY A 209 7.52 5.74 5.15
N GLY A 210 7.65 4.61 5.84
CA GLY A 210 6.95 4.37 7.13
C GLY A 210 5.42 4.59 7.12
N GLY A 211 4.80 4.61 5.95
CA GLY A 211 3.38 4.93 5.72
C GLY A 211 3.02 6.41 5.78
N GLU A 212 3.95 7.33 6.06
CA GLU A 212 3.62 8.74 6.20
C GLU A 212 3.18 9.37 4.87
N ALA A 213 3.82 8.98 3.76
CA ALA A 213 3.40 9.42 2.43
C ALA A 213 2.07 8.78 2.05
N HIS A 214 1.86 7.48 2.34
CA HIS A 214 0.58 6.81 2.10
C HIS A 214 -0.57 7.51 2.84
N GLU A 215 -0.39 7.88 4.10
CA GLU A 215 -1.39 8.60 4.89
C GLU A 215 -1.64 10.02 4.35
N ALA A 216 -0.59 10.74 3.93
CA ALA A 216 -0.73 12.03 3.26
C ALA A 216 -1.54 11.91 1.96
N GLN A 217 -1.24 10.89 1.15
CA GLN A 217 -1.96 10.57 -0.10
C GLN A 217 -3.43 10.25 0.20
N LYS A 218 -3.73 9.41 1.19
CA LYS A 218 -5.10 9.05 1.59
C LYS A 218 -5.90 10.25 2.09
N ARG A 219 -5.26 11.14 2.87
CA ARG A 219 -5.86 12.43 3.25
C ARG A 219 -6.16 13.28 2.02
N GLY A 220 -5.23 13.32 1.05
CA GLY A 220 -5.43 13.95 -0.25
C GLY A 220 -6.68 13.44 -0.98
N GLU A 221 -6.89 12.12 -1.04
CA GLU A 221 -8.08 11.51 -1.66
C GLU A 221 -9.38 12.00 -1.02
N THR A 222 -9.38 12.19 0.30
CA THR A 222 -10.55 12.64 1.06
C THR A 222 -10.82 14.15 0.90
N GLU A 223 -9.77 14.97 0.86
CA GLU A 223 -9.86 16.44 0.92
C GLU A 223 -9.91 17.13 -0.45
N ILE A 224 -9.48 16.46 -1.53
CA ILE A 224 -9.56 17.01 -2.89
C ILE A 224 -11.01 17.23 -3.35
N PRO A 225 -12.00 16.33 -3.13
CA PRO A 225 -13.37 16.59 -3.55
C PRO A 225 -13.98 17.85 -2.92
N PRO A 226 -13.83 18.11 -1.59
CA PRO A 226 -14.17 19.41 -1.00
C PRO A 226 -13.46 20.60 -1.65
N LEU A 227 -12.15 20.50 -1.95
CA LEU A 227 -11.40 21.55 -2.67
C LEU A 227 -12.06 21.88 -4.01
N LEU A 228 -12.38 20.86 -4.81
CA LEU A 228 -13.01 21.04 -6.11
C LEU A 228 -14.41 21.61 -5.99
N ALA A 229 -15.14 21.28 -4.92
CA ALA A 229 -16.43 21.90 -4.62
C ALA A 229 -16.26 23.40 -4.29
N ASP A 230 -15.25 23.78 -3.49
CA ASP A 230 -14.97 25.18 -3.17
C ASP A 230 -14.73 26.00 -4.45
N VAL A 231 -13.95 25.48 -5.41
CA VAL A 231 -13.76 26.12 -6.73
C VAL A 231 -15.09 26.22 -7.49
N ARG A 232 -15.84 25.12 -7.60
CA ARG A 232 -17.10 25.08 -8.36
C ARG A 232 -18.15 26.06 -7.83
N TYR A 233 -18.19 26.28 -6.52
CA TYR A 233 -19.13 27.20 -5.88
C TYR A 233 -18.57 28.64 -5.74
N GLY A 234 -17.41 28.93 -6.32
CA GLY A 234 -16.81 30.26 -6.30
C GLY A 234 -16.23 30.67 -4.94
N ARG A 235 -16.04 29.72 -4.01
CA ARG A 235 -15.39 29.95 -2.72
C ARG A 235 -13.87 29.93 -2.87
N TYR A 236 -13.33 30.82 -3.68
CA TYR A 236 -11.93 30.77 -4.10
C TYR A 236 -10.94 31.01 -2.94
N VAL A 237 -11.31 31.81 -1.93
CA VAL A 237 -10.47 32.01 -0.73
C VAL A 237 -10.35 30.70 0.06
N ASP A 238 -11.46 29.98 0.26
CA ASP A 238 -11.46 28.68 0.93
C ASP A 238 -10.70 27.64 0.11
N ALA A 239 -10.86 27.65 -1.23
CA ALA A 239 -10.13 26.77 -2.13
C ALA A 239 -8.62 26.99 -2.04
N VAL A 240 -8.15 28.24 -1.99
CA VAL A 240 -6.72 28.57 -1.81
C VAL A 240 -6.22 28.08 -0.44
N ALA A 241 -6.98 28.33 0.63
CA ALA A 241 -6.59 27.90 1.97
C ALA A 241 -6.50 26.37 2.08
N ARG A 242 -7.49 25.64 1.54
CA ARG A 242 -7.51 24.16 1.53
C ARG A 242 -6.42 23.59 0.63
N GLY A 243 -6.27 24.12 -0.58
CA GLY A 243 -5.27 23.65 -1.55
C GLY A 243 -3.85 23.78 -1.00
N ASN A 244 -3.49 24.92 -0.40
CA ASN A 244 -2.17 25.10 0.20
C ASN A 244 -1.96 24.23 1.45
N ARG A 245 -3.01 24.00 2.25
CA ARG A 245 -2.94 23.06 3.37
C ARG A 245 -2.64 21.64 2.89
N LEU A 246 -3.27 21.21 1.80
CA LEU A 246 -3.00 19.90 1.18
C LEU A 246 -1.57 19.79 0.69
N LEU A 247 -1.06 20.81 0.00
CA LEU A 247 0.34 20.85 -0.46
C LEU A 247 1.34 20.81 0.70
N GLY A 248 0.97 21.29 1.89
CA GLY A 248 1.79 21.22 3.10
C GLY A 248 1.59 19.96 3.95
N SER A 249 0.73 19.01 3.53
CA SER A 249 0.31 17.88 4.37
C SER A 249 1.16 16.60 4.25
N GLY A 250 2.20 16.64 3.40
CA GLY A 250 3.13 15.54 3.14
C GLY A 250 3.29 15.23 1.65
N ASP A 251 3.89 14.08 1.35
CA ASP A 251 4.10 13.59 -0.01
C ASP A 251 2.77 13.19 -0.67
N LEU A 252 2.35 13.92 -1.70
CA LEU A 252 1.14 13.61 -2.48
C LEU A 252 1.49 12.92 -3.80
N THR A 253 0.53 12.16 -4.36
CA THR A 253 0.72 11.57 -5.69
C THR A 253 0.75 12.65 -6.77
N ARG A 254 1.34 12.36 -7.93
CA ARG A 254 1.34 13.30 -9.07
C ARG A 254 -0.07 13.66 -9.54
N ALA A 255 -0.99 12.71 -9.57
CA ALA A 255 -2.37 12.97 -9.95
C ALA A 255 -3.06 13.95 -8.98
N GLN A 256 -2.79 13.80 -7.68
CA GLN A 256 -3.29 14.71 -6.65
C GLN A 256 -2.67 16.11 -6.77
N LEU A 257 -1.35 16.19 -6.94
CA LEU A 257 -0.64 17.45 -7.17
C LEU A 257 -1.18 18.17 -8.42
N ALA A 258 -1.37 17.46 -9.53
CA ALA A 258 -1.94 18.03 -10.74
C ALA A 258 -3.35 18.59 -10.48
N THR A 259 -4.19 17.83 -9.76
CA THR A 259 -5.57 18.25 -9.43
C THR A 259 -5.58 19.49 -8.53
N ILE A 260 -4.75 19.50 -7.49
CA ILE A 260 -4.65 20.62 -6.54
C ILE A 260 -4.13 21.87 -7.23
N HIS A 261 -3.04 21.77 -8.00
CA HIS A 261 -2.48 22.92 -8.70
C HIS A 261 -3.41 23.44 -9.80
N ARG A 262 -4.20 22.58 -10.44
CA ARG A 262 -5.25 23.01 -11.38
C ARG A 262 -6.34 23.84 -10.67
N ALA A 263 -6.81 23.37 -9.51
CA ALA A 263 -7.80 24.08 -8.70
C ALA A 263 -7.27 25.42 -8.16
N LEU A 264 -6.01 25.44 -7.71
CA LEU A 264 -5.32 26.66 -7.26
C LEU A 264 -5.14 27.67 -8.38
N LEU A 265 -4.73 27.23 -9.57
CA LEU A 265 -4.61 28.09 -10.75
C LEU A 265 -5.92 28.83 -11.04
N GLU A 266 -7.04 28.11 -11.07
CA GLU A 266 -8.36 28.72 -11.29
C GLU A 266 -8.72 29.72 -10.19
N SER A 267 -8.48 29.34 -8.92
CA SER A 267 -8.77 30.20 -7.76
C SER A 267 -7.91 31.47 -7.75
N TYR A 268 -6.61 31.36 -8.04
CA TYR A 268 -5.70 32.51 -8.09
C TYR A 268 -6.04 33.46 -9.24
N VAL A 269 -6.46 32.93 -10.39
CA VAL A 269 -6.95 33.77 -11.49
C VAL A 269 -8.24 34.50 -11.11
N ALA A 270 -9.16 33.83 -10.42
CA ALA A 270 -10.40 34.45 -9.97
C ALA A 270 -10.17 35.55 -8.90
N LEU A 271 -9.11 35.43 -8.11
CA LEU A 271 -8.69 36.40 -7.10
C LEU A 271 -7.69 37.45 -7.64
N ASP A 272 -7.41 37.47 -8.95
CA ASP A 272 -6.42 38.34 -9.60
C ASP A 272 -5.00 38.26 -8.98
N ALA A 273 -4.65 37.13 -8.36
CA ALA A 273 -3.33 36.85 -7.77
C ALA A 273 -2.36 36.30 -8.83
N TRP A 274 -1.95 37.14 -9.78
CA TRP A 274 -1.27 36.71 -11.01
C TRP A 274 0.01 35.89 -10.79
N GLY A 275 0.92 36.34 -9.92
CA GLY A 275 2.19 35.61 -9.68
C GLY A 275 1.97 34.20 -9.13
N ALA A 276 0.97 34.04 -8.25
CA ALA A 276 0.60 32.73 -7.71
C ALA A 276 -0.07 31.84 -8.78
N ALA A 277 -0.87 32.43 -9.68
CA ALA A 277 -1.47 31.71 -10.79
C ALA A 277 -0.40 31.13 -11.75
N VAL A 278 0.61 31.92 -12.12
CA VAL A 278 1.73 31.46 -12.96
C VAL A 278 2.50 30.32 -12.29
N GLY A 279 2.80 30.45 -11.00
CA GLY A 279 3.44 29.40 -10.21
C GLY A 279 2.61 28.12 -10.16
N ALA A 280 1.31 28.23 -9.88
CA ALA A 280 0.39 27.09 -9.85
C ALA A 280 0.30 26.39 -11.21
N CYS A 281 0.26 27.12 -12.32
CA CYS A 281 0.25 26.49 -13.64
C CYS A 281 1.56 25.75 -13.95
N THR A 282 2.70 26.33 -13.56
CA THR A 282 4.00 25.67 -13.75
C THR A 282 4.06 24.35 -12.98
N ALA A 283 3.64 24.35 -11.71
CA ALA A 283 3.58 23.13 -10.90
C ALA A 283 2.57 22.09 -11.45
N TRP A 284 1.42 22.55 -11.96
CA TRP A 284 0.44 21.70 -12.63
C TRP A 284 1.02 21.00 -13.86
N ARG A 285 1.75 21.73 -14.72
CA ARG A 285 2.41 21.17 -15.90
C ARG A 285 3.48 20.16 -15.52
N THR A 286 4.34 20.47 -14.55
CA THR A 286 5.36 19.54 -14.05
C THR A 286 4.74 18.22 -13.57
N ALA A 287 3.60 18.29 -12.88
CA ALA A 287 2.89 17.09 -12.41
C ALA A 287 2.29 16.25 -13.56
N LEU A 288 2.00 16.86 -14.72
CA LEU A 288 1.44 16.19 -15.91
C LEU A 288 2.49 15.70 -16.92
N GLU A 289 3.67 16.32 -16.96
CA GLU A 289 4.69 16.09 -17.98
C GLU A 289 5.59 14.86 -17.72
N THR A 290 5.54 14.26 -16.54
CA THR A 290 6.33 13.04 -16.29
C THR A 290 5.64 11.83 -16.93
N PRO A 291 6.25 11.14 -17.92
CA PRO A 291 5.60 10.07 -18.67
C PRO A 291 5.15 8.90 -17.78
N ASP A 292 4.01 8.29 -18.11
CA ASP A 292 3.73 6.88 -17.81
C ASP A 292 4.25 6.09 -19.00
N THR A 293 5.40 5.44 -18.84
CA THR A 293 6.18 4.84 -19.94
C THR A 293 5.56 3.60 -20.58
N ARG A 294 4.32 3.24 -20.23
CA ARG A 294 3.63 2.05 -20.75
C ARG A 294 2.62 2.31 -21.86
N ASP A 295 2.16 3.55 -22.07
CA ASP A 295 1.26 3.85 -23.18
C ASP A 295 1.99 4.48 -24.37
N THR A 296 2.60 3.64 -25.19
CA THR A 296 3.21 4.07 -26.47
C THR A 296 2.18 4.57 -27.49
N ARG A 297 0.87 4.46 -27.22
CA ARG A 297 -0.19 5.09 -28.04
C ARG A 297 -0.45 6.54 -27.64
N ASP A 298 -0.06 6.96 -26.44
CA ASP A 298 -0.25 8.32 -25.93
C ASP A 298 0.88 9.28 -26.34
N ALA A 299 2.03 8.79 -26.82
CA ALA A 299 3.12 9.62 -27.35
C ALA A 299 2.73 10.48 -28.57
N LYS A 300 1.55 10.23 -29.17
CA LYS A 300 0.96 11.03 -30.26
C LYS A 300 -0.02 12.10 -29.80
N LYS A 301 -0.49 12.07 -28.54
CA LYS A 301 -1.27 13.16 -27.98
C LYS A 301 -0.25 14.18 -27.46
N GLY A 302 -0.42 15.44 -27.82
CA GLY A 302 0.45 16.52 -27.37
C GLY A 302 0.57 16.61 -25.84
N PRO A 303 1.25 17.64 -25.32
CA PRO A 303 1.38 17.83 -23.88
C PRO A 303 0.01 17.73 -23.17
N ARG A 304 -0.10 16.87 -22.14
CA ARG A 304 -1.35 16.60 -21.41
C ARG A 304 -1.98 17.84 -20.74
N TRP A 305 -1.28 18.97 -20.74
CA TRP A 305 -1.71 20.26 -20.20
C TRP A 305 -2.30 21.22 -21.24
N GLU A 306 -2.44 20.82 -22.50
CA GLU A 306 -2.98 21.72 -23.54
C GLU A 306 -4.39 22.22 -23.16
N LEU A 307 -4.54 23.55 -23.05
CA LEU A 307 -5.76 24.20 -22.59
C LEU A 307 -6.64 24.59 -23.79
N ASP A 308 -7.80 23.96 -23.94
CA ASP A 308 -8.76 24.29 -25.00
C ASP A 308 -9.30 25.73 -24.84
N PRO A 309 -9.07 26.62 -25.83
CA PRO A 309 -9.57 27.99 -25.84
C PRO A 309 -11.09 28.12 -25.66
N ARG A 310 -11.87 27.09 -26.02
CA ARG A 310 -13.34 27.10 -25.95
C ARG A 310 -13.87 26.82 -24.55
N THR A 311 -13.11 26.12 -23.72
CA THR A 311 -13.54 25.67 -22.39
C THR A 311 -12.75 26.33 -21.26
N VAL A 312 -11.61 26.97 -21.56
CA VAL A 312 -10.72 27.57 -20.57
C VAL A 312 -10.63 29.08 -20.72
N SER A 313 -10.84 29.79 -19.60
CA SER A 313 -10.74 31.25 -19.50
C SER A 313 -9.44 31.81 -20.13
N PRO A 314 -9.50 32.91 -20.90
CA PRO A 314 -8.32 33.59 -21.43
C PRO A 314 -7.30 33.95 -20.34
N LYS A 315 -7.74 34.33 -19.13
CA LYS A 315 -6.84 34.65 -18.02
C LYS A 315 -6.04 33.43 -17.56
N ILE A 316 -6.68 32.26 -17.48
CA ILE A 316 -6.02 30.99 -17.12
C ILE A 316 -4.99 30.61 -18.20
N ARG A 317 -5.37 30.71 -19.48
CA ARG A 317 -4.44 30.42 -20.59
C ARG A 317 -3.24 31.36 -20.56
N ALA A 318 -3.47 32.66 -20.35
CA ALA A 318 -2.41 33.65 -20.25
C ALA A 318 -1.44 33.37 -19.07
N ALA A 319 -1.95 32.92 -17.92
CA ALA A 319 -1.12 32.56 -16.77
C ALA A 319 -0.20 31.36 -17.07
N CYS A 320 -0.68 30.41 -17.87
CA CYS A 320 0.09 29.23 -18.28
C CYS A 320 1.11 29.48 -19.40
N THR A 321 0.96 30.57 -20.14
CA THR A 321 1.91 30.99 -21.19
C THR A 321 2.88 32.07 -20.73
N ALA A 322 2.68 32.62 -19.52
CA ALA A 322 3.60 33.58 -18.93
C ALA A 322 4.96 32.91 -18.66
N LYS A 323 6.04 33.60 -19.05
CA LYS A 323 7.42 33.19 -18.81
C LYS A 323 7.91 33.71 -17.47
#